data_AF-K2HH02-F1
#
_entry.id   AF-K2HH02-F1
#
_cell.length_a   1.000
_cell.length_b   1.000
_cell.length_c   1.000
_cell.angle_alpha   90.00
_cell.angle_beta   90.00
_cell.angle_gamma   90.00
#
_symmetry.space_group_name_H-M   'P 1'
#
loop_
_entity.id
_entity.type
_entity.pdbx_description
1 polymer ?
#
loop_
_entity_poly.entity_id
_entity_poly.type
_entity_poly.pdbx_seq_one_letter_code
_entity_poly.pdbx_strand_id
1 'polypeptide(L)'
;MEDRLCGYDDTLGTVAMRARLAEINAKLEVSEINTTQPLTIHDKKPDYKGRKVRLHRVFNRDSFDHGGRFYGGWWQNIKKHARPKITIDGQHTIEADFRGFNPAVLLAEAGQPIPDDPYSPIVGANAPGDLRNHAKATLAALLNAKTGATEEPRNFDSARWGMTAEGFRAKVLDAFPMVPAMLGTDKGLTLQRLESDIAEAIMLHFVRQGHAILPIHDAFIVQAHLERELVQVMKDTFKARLGQVPTVKVTRSYALR
;
A
#
# COMPACT_ATOMS: atom_id res chain seq x y z
N MET A 1 -3.05 -20.80 -6.23
CA MET A 1 -3.37 -20.29 -7.57
C MET A 1 -2.04 -20.12 -8.28
N GLU A 2 -1.83 -20.83 -9.37
CA GLU A 2 -0.65 -20.62 -10.21
C GLU A 2 -0.83 -19.31 -10.98
N ASP A 3 0.14 -18.41 -10.88
CA ASP A 3 0.14 -17.15 -11.63
C ASP A 3 0.28 -17.48 -13.12
N ARG A 4 -0.86 -17.54 -13.83
CA ARG A 4 -0.90 -17.81 -15.26
C ARG A 4 -0.77 -16.51 -16.04
N LEU A 5 0.24 -16.42 -16.90
CA LEU A 5 0.32 -15.34 -17.87
C LEU A 5 -0.88 -15.41 -18.82
N CYS A 6 -1.60 -14.31 -18.93
CA CYS A 6 -2.74 -14.15 -19.85
C CYS A 6 -2.34 -13.23 -21.01
N GLY A 7 -2.73 -13.60 -22.23
CA GLY A 7 -2.56 -12.74 -23.40
C GLY A 7 -3.57 -11.58 -23.37
N TYR A 8 -3.18 -10.44 -23.93
CA TYR A 8 -4.06 -9.28 -24.10
C TYR A 8 -3.66 -8.49 -25.35
N ASP A 9 -4.62 -7.79 -25.95
CA ASP A 9 -4.37 -6.93 -27.10
C ASP A 9 -3.82 -5.56 -26.68
N ASP A 10 -2.95 -5.00 -27.52
CA ASP A 10 -2.46 -3.65 -27.31
C ASP A 10 -3.54 -2.60 -27.59
N THR A 11 -3.73 -1.70 -26.63
CA THR A 11 -4.58 -0.51 -26.70
C THR A 11 -3.72 0.72 -26.41
N LEU A 12 -4.23 1.91 -26.70
CA LEU A 12 -3.56 3.15 -26.30
C LEU A 12 -3.27 3.18 -24.78
N GLY A 13 -4.17 2.63 -23.96
CA GLY A 13 -4.01 2.55 -22.52
C GLY A 13 -2.90 1.59 -22.09
N THR A 14 -2.85 0.37 -22.65
CA THR A 14 -1.82 -0.61 -22.30
C THR A 14 -0.43 -0.20 -22.78
N VAL A 15 -0.35 0.43 -23.96
CA VAL A 15 0.89 1.04 -24.47
C VAL A 15 1.37 2.15 -23.55
N ALA A 16 0.49 3.06 -23.12
CA ALA A 16 0.84 4.13 -22.19
C ALA A 16 1.26 3.60 -20.80
N MET A 17 0.62 2.55 -20.29
CA MET A 17 1.04 1.88 -19.05
C MET A 17 2.44 1.27 -19.19
N ARG A 18 2.72 0.61 -20.32
CA ARG A 18 4.04 0.02 -20.60
C ARG A 18 5.14 1.08 -20.70
N ALA A 19 4.88 2.19 -21.37
CA ALA A 19 5.82 3.30 -21.50
C ALA A 19 6.16 3.92 -20.14
N ARG A 20 5.15 4.19 -19.30
CA ARG A 20 5.35 4.72 -17.93
C ARG A 20 6.10 3.74 -17.03
N LEU A 21 5.80 2.44 -17.12
CA LEU A 21 6.57 1.42 -16.39
C LEU A 21 8.03 1.35 -16.86
N ALA A 22 8.28 1.49 -18.17
CA ALA A 22 9.63 1.52 -18.71
C ALA A 22 10.41 2.74 -18.22
N GLU A 23 9.78 3.91 -18.15
CA GLU A 23 10.35 5.14 -17.60
C GLU A 23 10.77 4.95 -16.13
N ILE A 24 9.89 4.40 -15.30
CA ILE A 24 10.17 4.09 -13.88
C ILE A 24 11.35 3.11 -13.77
N ASN A 25 11.31 2.02 -14.54
CA ASN A 25 12.36 1.00 -14.51
C ASN A 25 13.71 1.52 -14.96
N ALA A 26 13.76 2.39 -15.99
CA ALA A 26 15.00 2.98 -16.46
C ALA A 26 15.71 3.75 -15.33
N LYS A 27 14.97 4.52 -14.52
CA LYS A 27 15.55 5.23 -13.37
C LYS A 27 16.00 4.28 -12.26
N LEU A 28 15.24 3.22 -11.98
CA LEU A 28 15.63 2.22 -10.97
C LEU A 28 16.87 1.43 -11.36
N GLU A 29 17.04 1.12 -12.64
CA GLU A 29 18.16 0.32 -13.16
C GLU A 29 19.49 1.07 -13.14
N VAL A 30 19.47 2.41 -13.22
CA VAL A 30 20.69 3.25 -13.15
C VAL A 30 21.03 3.74 -11.74
N SER A 31 20.14 3.57 -10.76
CA SER A 31 20.36 3.99 -9.37
C SER A 31 21.02 2.88 -8.56
N GLU A 32 21.92 3.28 -7.66
CA GLU A 32 22.57 2.35 -6.72
C GLU A 32 21.64 2.09 -5.52
N ILE A 33 20.93 0.96 -5.54
CA ILE A 33 19.97 0.59 -4.48
C ILE A 33 20.58 -0.48 -3.57
N ASN A 34 21.12 -0.03 -2.44
CA ASN A 34 21.94 -0.82 -1.55
C ASN A 34 21.40 -0.87 -0.11
N THR A 35 22.18 -1.47 0.79
CA THR A 35 21.93 -1.44 2.22
C THR A 35 23.21 -1.02 2.94
N THR A 36 23.08 -0.29 4.04
CA THR A 36 24.23 0.14 4.87
C THR A 36 25.08 -1.01 5.40
N GLN A 37 24.49 -2.21 5.47
CA GLN A 37 25.16 -3.46 5.84
C GLN A 37 24.53 -4.62 5.06
N PRO A 38 25.23 -5.76 4.89
CA PRO A 38 24.67 -6.95 4.25
C PRO A 38 23.40 -7.45 4.95
N LEU A 39 22.41 -7.89 4.14
CA LEU A 39 21.17 -8.49 4.64
C LEU A 39 21.40 -9.92 5.15
N THR A 40 20.98 -10.18 6.38
CA THR A 40 20.98 -11.50 7.01
C THR A 40 19.79 -12.34 6.54
N ILE A 41 19.75 -13.62 6.92
CA ILE A 41 18.57 -14.47 6.71
C ILE A 41 17.34 -13.93 7.46
N HIS A 42 17.54 -13.30 8.62
CA HIS A 42 16.45 -12.76 9.42
C HIS A 42 15.83 -11.49 8.81
N ASP A 43 16.56 -10.77 7.96
CA ASP A 43 16.07 -9.59 7.25
C ASP A 43 15.18 -9.96 6.04
N LYS A 44 15.30 -11.19 5.52
CA LYS A 44 14.69 -11.63 4.26
C LYS A 44 13.33 -12.31 4.49
N LYS A 45 12.40 -12.12 3.54
CA LYS A 45 11.19 -12.95 3.44
C LYS A 45 11.50 -14.24 2.66
N PRO A 46 10.69 -15.30 2.78
CA PRO A 46 10.87 -16.54 2.00
C PRO A 46 10.98 -16.30 0.49
N ASP A 47 10.28 -15.30 -0.05
CA ASP A 47 10.27 -14.98 -1.47
C ASP A 47 11.46 -14.12 -1.94
N TYR A 48 12.45 -13.87 -1.09
CA TYR A 48 13.63 -13.09 -1.47
C TYR A 48 14.50 -13.86 -2.48
N LYS A 49 14.52 -13.38 -3.74
CA LYS A 49 15.25 -14.00 -4.86
C LYS A 49 16.35 -13.08 -5.42
N GLY A 50 17.13 -12.46 -4.52
CA GLY A 50 18.26 -11.58 -4.89
C GLY A 50 17.87 -10.11 -5.10
N ARG A 51 18.84 -9.30 -5.55
CA ARG A 51 18.73 -7.83 -5.68
C ARG A 51 18.12 -7.38 -7.03
N LYS A 52 16.98 -7.97 -7.43
CA LYS A 52 16.25 -7.48 -8.61
C LYS A 52 15.67 -6.09 -8.32
N VAL A 53 15.81 -5.16 -9.26
CA VAL A 53 15.30 -3.78 -9.13
C VAL A 53 14.17 -3.48 -10.11
N ARG A 54 14.07 -4.24 -11.20
CA ARG A 54 13.05 -4.05 -12.23
C ARG A 54 11.67 -4.43 -11.71
N LEU A 55 10.71 -3.55 -11.97
CA LEU A 55 9.31 -3.69 -11.62
C LEU A 55 8.48 -4.20 -12.80
N HIS A 56 7.39 -4.88 -12.46
CA HIS A 56 6.27 -5.24 -13.34
C HIS A 56 4.96 -4.97 -12.61
N ARG A 57 3.85 -4.95 -13.34
CA ARG A 57 2.51 -4.75 -12.79
C ARG A 57 1.71 -6.04 -12.90
N VAL A 58 0.97 -6.39 -11.84
CA VAL A 58 0.12 -7.59 -11.83
C VAL A 58 -1.35 -7.18 -11.77
N PHE A 59 -2.08 -7.50 -12.82
CA PHE A 59 -3.52 -7.30 -12.95
C PHE A 59 -4.26 -8.61 -12.68
N ASN A 60 -5.55 -8.53 -12.34
CA ASN A 60 -6.36 -9.68 -11.92
C ASN A 60 -7.61 -9.80 -12.80
N ARG A 61 -8.23 -10.99 -12.79
CA ARG A 61 -9.53 -11.23 -13.46
C ARG A 61 -9.51 -10.89 -14.96
N ASP A 62 -8.39 -11.11 -15.63
CA ASP A 62 -8.21 -10.80 -17.06
C ASP A 62 -8.63 -9.37 -17.43
N SER A 63 -8.48 -8.42 -16.49
CA SER A 63 -8.90 -7.02 -16.65
C SER A 63 -7.86 -6.05 -16.10
N PHE A 64 -7.66 -4.95 -16.83
CA PHE A 64 -6.79 -3.85 -16.40
C PHE A 64 -7.42 -2.95 -15.32
N ASP A 65 -8.69 -3.14 -15.01
CA ASP A 65 -9.43 -2.40 -13.98
C ASP A 65 -9.28 -3.03 -12.58
N HIS A 66 -8.60 -4.17 -12.49
CA HIS A 66 -8.46 -4.95 -11.25
C HIS A 66 -7.00 -5.15 -10.87
N GLY A 67 -6.58 -4.57 -9.74
CA GLY A 67 -5.19 -4.63 -9.28
C GLY A 67 -4.25 -3.72 -10.06
N GLY A 68 -3.09 -4.21 -10.46
CA GLY A 68 -2.07 -3.48 -11.20
C GLY A 68 -0.92 -2.93 -10.36
N ARG A 69 -0.87 -3.30 -9.07
CA ARG A 69 0.24 -3.00 -8.14
C ARG A 69 1.59 -3.35 -8.76
N PHE A 70 2.61 -2.61 -8.35
CA PHE A 70 3.99 -2.79 -8.79
C PHE A 70 4.71 -3.86 -7.95
N TYR A 71 5.39 -4.79 -8.61
CA TYR A 71 6.11 -5.92 -8.03
C TYR A 71 7.49 -6.09 -8.66
N GLY A 72 8.42 -6.71 -7.93
CA GLY A 72 9.70 -7.21 -8.47
C GLY A 72 10.94 -6.65 -7.79
N GLY A 73 10.82 -5.49 -7.15
CA GLY A 73 11.90 -4.86 -6.40
C GLY A 73 12.24 -5.65 -5.14
N TRP A 74 13.52 -5.93 -4.92
CA TRP A 74 13.99 -6.75 -3.79
C TRP A 74 13.60 -6.17 -2.42
N TRP A 75 13.45 -4.84 -2.32
CA TRP A 75 13.01 -4.12 -1.12
C TRP A 75 11.58 -4.50 -0.69
N GLN A 76 10.77 -5.05 -1.60
CA GLN A 76 9.44 -5.59 -1.27
C GLN A 76 9.53 -6.93 -0.51
N ASN A 77 10.66 -7.64 -0.69
CA ASN A 77 10.92 -8.99 -0.19
C ASN A 77 11.84 -9.02 1.03
N ILE A 78 12.08 -7.87 1.67
CA ILE A 78 12.71 -7.79 3.00
C ILE A 78 11.66 -7.45 4.07
N LYS A 79 11.97 -7.78 5.32
CA LYS A 79 11.11 -7.47 6.47
C LYS A 79 11.16 -5.98 6.79
N LYS A 80 10.08 -5.49 7.40
CA LYS A 80 9.90 -4.05 7.71
C LYS A 80 11.08 -3.45 8.51
N HIS A 81 11.62 -4.19 9.47
CA HIS A 81 12.77 -3.70 10.28
C HIS A 81 14.07 -3.56 9.49
N ALA A 82 14.19 -4.20 8.33
CA ALA A 82 15.37 -4.13 7.48
C ALA A 82 15.33 -2.96 6.49
N ARG A 83 14.14 -2.43 6.16
CA ARG A 83 13.96 -1.30 5.22
C ARG A 83 14.69 -0.02 5.63
N PRO A 84 14.77 0.35 6.93
CA PRO A 84 15.63 1.44 7.41
C PRO A 84 17.10 1.35 7.00
N LYS A 85 17.60 0.17 6.60
CA LYS A 85 18.98 -0.02 6.16
C LYS A 85 19.17 0.35 4.68
N ILE A 86 18.10 0.58 3.91
CA ILE A 86 18.18 0.84 2.47
C ILE A 86 18.87 2.19 2.22
N THR A 87 19.77 2.20 1.25
CA THR A 87 20.37 3.39 0.66
C THR A 87 20.04 3.49 -0.82
N ILE A 88 19.97 4.73 -1.32
CA ILE A 88 19.84 5.04 -2.74
C ILE A 88 20.97 5.99 -3.09
N ASP A 89 21.84 5.63 -4.02
CA ASP A 89 23.03 6.39 -4.44
C ASP A 89 23.90 6.77 -3.22
N GLY A 90 24.14 5.79 -2.35
CA GLY A 90 24.88 5.95 -1.09
C GLY A 90 24.16 6.73 0.02
N GLN A 91 23.01 7.36 -0.26
CA GLN A 91 22.30 8.20 0.71
C GLN A 91 21.26 7.42 1.52
N HIS A 92 21.08 7.82 2.78
CA HIS A 92 20.03 7.27 3.64
C HIS A 92 18.64 7.61 3.13
N THR A 93 17.70 6.71 3.44
CA THR A 93 16.32 6.81 2.97
C THR A 93 15.31 7.00 4.10
N ILE A 94 14.11 7.42 3.72
CA ILE A 94 12.90 7.41 4.53
C ILE A 94 11.84 6.57 3.83
N GLU A 95 10.92 5.99 4.60
CA GLU A 95 9.72 5.29 4.10
C GLU A 95 8.48 6.11 4.50
N ALA A 96 7.65 6.48 3.53
CA ALA A 96 6.36 7.12 3.79
C ALA A 96 5.21 6.19 3.36
N ASP A 97 4.19 6.04 4.21
CA ASP A 97 3.00 5.21 3.97
C ASP A 97 1.71 5.98 4.29
N PHE A 98 0.64 5.75 3.54
CA PHE A 98 -0.66 6.28 3.92
C PHE A 98 -1.10 5.62 5.23
N ARG A 99 -1.57 6.41 6.20
CA ARG A 99 -2.10 5.87 7.45
C ARG A 99 -3.48 5.28 7.18
N GLY A 100 -3.52 4.06 6.65
CA GLY A 100 -4.76 3.36 6.30
C GLY A 100 -5.36 3.77 4.96
N PHE A 101 -4.72 3.42 3.85
CA PHE A 101 -5.20 3.77 2.49
C PHE A 101 -6.65 3.35 2.22
N ASN A 102 -6.97 2.05 2.27
CA ASN A 102 -8.32 1.56 1.95
C ASN A 102 -9.46 2.25 2.74
N PRO A 103 -9.43 2.30 4.09
CA PRO A 103 -10.48 2.99 4.82
C PRO A 103 -10.54 4.50 4.54
N ALA A 104 -9.40 5.16 4.28
CA ALA A 104 -9.40 6.57 3.87
C ALA A 104 -10.10 6.77 2.52
N VAL A 105 -9.87 5.88 1.55
CA VAL A 105 -10.58 5.90 0.26
C VAL A 105 -12.08 5.71 0.46
N LEU A 106 -12.49 4.71 1.26
CA LEU A 106 -13.91 4.44 1.51
C LEU A 106 -14.63 5.64 2.15
N LEU A 107 -14.00 6.29 3.13
CA LEU A 107 -14.54 7.50 3.75
C LEU A 107 -14.65 8.63 2.72
N ALA A 108 -13.60 8.84 1.92
CA ALA A 108 -13.60 9.88 0.91
C ALA A 108 -14.68 9.69 -0.16
N GLU A 109 -14.82 8.48 -0.69
CA GLU A 109 -15.88 8.13 -1.67
C GLU A 109 -17.28 8.31 -1.08
N ALA A 110 -17.45 8.07 0.23
CA ALA A 110 -18.72 8.28 0.93
C ALA A 110 -18.96 9.74 1.36
N GLY A 111 -18.08 10.68 1.01
CA GLY A 111 -18.17 12.08 1.43
C GLY A 111 -17.96 12.29 2.93
N GLN A 112 -17.42 11.31 3.64
CA GLN A 112 -17.13 11.37 5.07
C GLN A 112 -15.72 11.92 5.31
N PRO A 113 -15.50 12.73 6.36
CA PRO A 113 -14.18 13.26 6.66
C PRO A 113 -13.21 12.13 7.03
N ILE A 114 -11.99 12.17 6.49
CA ILE A 114 -10.92 11.23 6.87
C ILE A 114 -10.33 11.68 8.22
N PRO A 115 -10.44 10.88 9.30
CA PRO A 115 -9.79 11.19 10.56
C PRO A 115 -8.27 10.91 10.48
N ASP A 116 -7.51 11.41 11.46
CA ASP A 116 -6.05 11.21 11.52
C ASP A 116 -5.62 9.74 11.45
N ASP A 117 -6.40 8.84 12.08
CA ASP A 117 -6.32 7.40 11.85
C ASP A 117 -7.68 6.88 11.35
N PRO A 118 -7.79 6.44 10.09
CA PRO A 118 -9.04 5.90 9.54
C PRO A 118 -9.62 4.70 10.29
N TYR A 119 -8.85 4.04 11.17
CA TYR A 119 -9.36 2.98 12.03
C TYR A 119 -9.87 3.49 13.40
N SER A 120 -9.62 4.74 13.77
CA SER A 120 -10.06 5.29 15.06
C SER A 120 -11.57 5.25 15.28
N PRO A 121 -12.46 5.31 14.28
CA PRO A 121 -13.89 5.11 14.50
C PRO A 121 -14.25 3.71 15.06
N ILE A 122 -13.41 2.69 14.79
CA ILE A 122 -13.63 1.31 15.28
C ILE A 122 -13.00 1.12 16.65
N VAL A 123 -11.73 1.51 16.77
CA VAL A 123 -10.86 1.10 17.89
C VAL A 123 -10.48 2.25 18.84
N GLY A 124 -10.79 3.50 18.48
CA GLY A 124 -10.34 4.70 19.17
C GLY A 124 -8.97 5.21 18.69
N ALA A 125 -8.66 6.48 18.94
CA ALA A 125 -7.45 7.14 18.44
C ALA A 125 -6.13 6.55 18.98
N ASN A 126 -6.17 5.98 20.19
CA ASN A 126 -5.00 5.44 20.91
C ASN A 126 -5.07 3.92 21.07
N ALA A 127 -5.75 3.24 20.14
CA ALA A 127 -5.92 1.81 20.23
C ALA A 127 -4.58 1.05 20.22
N PRO A 128 -4.47 -0.04 21.00
CA PRO A 128 -3.39 -0.99 20.86
C PRO A 128 -3.24 -1.48 19.41
N GLY A 129 -1.99 -1.67 18.98
CA GLY A 129 -1.66 -2.01 17.59
C GLY A 129 -2.27 -3.34 17.11
N ASP A 130 -2.45 -4.30 18.01
CA ASP A 130 -3.11 -5.58 17.75
C ASP A 130 -4.62 -5.42 17.48
N LEU A 131 -5.33 -4.62 18.28
CA LEU A 131 -6.74 -4.31 18.03
C LEU A 131 -6.92 -3.58 16.69
N ARG A 132 -6.02 -2.64 16.37
CA ARG A 132 -5.99 -1.99 15.05
C ARG A 132 -5.71 -2.98 13.91
N ASN A 133 -4.86 -3.98 14.14
CA ASN A 133 -4.59 -5.03 13.15
C ASN A 133 -5.83 -5.91 12.93
N HIS A 134 -6.60 -6.23 13.97
CA HIS A 134 -7.89 -6.92 13.83
C HIS A 134 -8.88 -6.11 12.99
N ALA A 135 -8.99 -4.79 13.22
CA ALA A 135 -9.84 -3.91 12.40
C ALA A 135 -9.42 -3.94 10.92
N LYS A 136 -8.11 -3.85 10.65
CA LYS A 136 -7.54 -3.92 9.30
C LYS A 136 -7.82 -5.25 8.62
N ALA A 137 -7.59 -6.37 9.31
CA ALA A 137 -7.83 -7.71 8.77
C ALA A 137 -9.32 -7.93 8.46
N THR A 138 -10.19 -7.51 9.38
CA THR A 138 -11.64 -7.63 9.23
C THR A 138 -12.15 -6.82 8.04
N LEU A 139 -11.78 -5.53 7.93
CA LEU A 139 -12.17 -4.69 6.81
C LEU A 139 -11.65 -5.26 5.47
N ALA A 140 -10.39 -5.70 5.42
CA ALA A 140 -9.81 -6.29 4.22
C ALA A 140 -10.53 -7.59 3.81
N ALA A 141 -10.93 -8.42 4.78
CA ALA A 141 -11.68 -9.63 4.50
C ALA A 141 -13.09 -9.32 3.97
N LEU A 142 -13.81 -8.37 4.59
CA LEU A 142 -15.13 -7.94 4.15
C LEU A 142 -15.10 -7.39 2.70
N LEU A 143 -14.10 -6.57 2.36
CA LEU A 143 -13.95 -6.01 1.01
C LEU A 143 -13.68 -7.06 -0.09
N ASN A 144 -13.21 -8.25 0.29
CA ASN A 144 -12.97 -9.37 -0.62
C ASN A 144 -14.03 -10.47 -0.49
N ALA A 145 -14.99 -10.33 0.43
CA ALA A 145 -16.01 -11.34 0.67
C ALA A 145 -17.14 -11.20 -0.36
N LYS A 146 -17.68 -12.36 -0.78
CA LYS A 146 -18.89 -12.40 -1.63
C LYS A 146 -20.16 -12.08 -0.85
N THR A 147 -20.14 -12.35 0.46
CA THR A 147 -21.23 -12.11 1.40
C THR A 147 -20.68 -11.34 2.60
N GLY A 148 -21.53 -10.92 3.53
CA GLY A 148 -21.08 -10.20 4.74
C GLY A 148 -20.35 -11.09 5.77
N ALA A 149 -20.17 -12.38 5.47
CA ALA A 149 -19.56 -13.34 6.38
C ALA A 149 -18.03 -13.36 6.21
N THR A 150 -17.31 -13.34 7.34
CA THR A 150 -15.86 -13.53 7.39
C THR A 150 -15.46 -14.20 8.70
N GLU A 151 -14.40 -15.01 8.65
CA GLU A 151 -13.77 -15.61 9.83
C GLU A 151 -12.92 -14.59 10.61
N GLU A 152 -12.63 -13.43 10.01
CA GLU A 152 -11.92 -12.36 10.70
C GLU A 152 -12.83 -11.65 11.73
N PRO A 153 -12.29 -11.10 12.83
CA PRO A 153 -10.90 -11.23 13.26
C PRO A 153 -10.58 -12.63 13.81
N ARG A 154 -9.56 -13.30 13.25
CA ARG A 154 -9.06 -14.58 13.76
C ARG A 154 -8.28 -14.37 15.06
N ASN A 155 -8.32 -15.37 15.95
CA ASN A 155 -7.63 -15.34 17.25
C ASN A 155 -7.97 -14.09 18.09
N PHE A 156 -9.22 -13.62 18.00
CA PHE A 156 -9.67 -12.44 18.74
C PHE A 156 -9.90 -12.77 20.22
N ASP A 157 -9.09 -12.16 21.09
CA ASP A 157 -9.17 -12.34 22.53
C ASP A 157 -10.37 -11.57 23.10
N SER A 158 -11.53 -12.23 23.13
CA SER A 158 -12.79 -11.61 23.55
C SER A 158 -12.76 -11.18 25.02
N ALA A 159 -12.03 -11.90 25.87
CA ALA A 159 -11.89 -11.58 27.28
C ALA A 159 -11.07 -10.30 27.47
N ARG A 160 -9.94 -10.18 26.76
CA ARG A 160 -9.09 -8.98 26.81
C ARG A 160 -9.81 -7.73 26.32
N TRP A 161 -10.61 -7.84 25.27
CA TRP A 161 -11.28 -6.68 24.66
C TRP A 161 -12.68 -6.40 25.21
N GLY A 162 -13.21 -7.27 26.08
CA GLY A 162 -14.54 -7.13 26.66
C GLY A 162 -15.66 -7.17 25.61
N MET A 163 -15.44 -7.80 24.46
CA MET A 163 -16.42 -7.94 23.39
C MET A 163 -16.18 -9.21 22.57
N THR A 164 -17.23 -9.74 21.94
CA THR A 164 -17.10 -10.90 21.06
C THR A 164 -16.49 -10.49 19.71
N ALA A 165 -15.92 -11.46 18.98
CA ALA A 165 -15.46 -11.23 17.61
C ALA A 165 -16.59 -10.78 16.67
N GLU A 166 -17.81 -11.27 16.92
CA GLU A 166 -19.02 -10.84 16.20
C GLU A 166 -19.37 -9.38 16.50
N GLY A 167 -19.37 -8.98 17.77
CA GLY A 167 -19.56 -7.58 18.16
C GLY A 167 -18.50 -6.67 17.56
N PHE A 168 -17.25 -7.14 17.46
CA PHE A 168 -16.18 -6.40 16.80
C PHE A 168 -16.43 -6.24 15.28
N ARG A 169 -16.88 -7.31 14.59
CA ARG A 169 -17.28 -7.21 13.17
C ARG A 169 -18.41 -6.21 12.97
N ALA A 170 -19.41 -6.21 13.83
CA ALA A 170 -20.50 -5.24 13.79
C ALA A 170 -19.97 -3.80 13.89
N LYS A 171 -19.06 -3.52 14.83
CA LYS A 171 -18.40 -2.21 14.94
C LYS A 171 -17.63 -1.80 13.67
N VAL A 172 -17.02 -2.75 12.96
CA VAL A 172 -16.34 -2.46 11.68
C VAL A 172 -17.36 -2.05 10.61
N LEU A 173 -18.51 -2.74 10.54
CA LEU A 173 -19.59 -2.41 9.61
C LEU A 173 -20.26 -1.07 9.96
N ASP A 174 -20.46 -0.78 11.24
CA ASP A 174 -21.03 0.50 11.70
C ASP A 174 -20.11 1.68 11.34
N ALA A 175 -18.80 1.50 11.45
CA ALA A 175 -17.81 2.51 11.06
C ALA A 175 -17.70 2.70 9.54
N PHE A 176 -18.05 1.66 8.76
CA PHE A 176 -18.00 1.68 7.30
C PHE A 176 -19.33 1.16 6.71
N PRO A 177 -20.44 1.89 6.90
CA PRO A 177 -21.78 1.41 6.54
C PRO A 177 -21.98 1.27 5.02
N MET A 178 -21.06 1.80 4.21
CA MET A 178 -21.02 1.60 2.76
C MET A 178 -20.50 0.21 2.34
N VAL A 179 -19.76 -0.50 3.20
CA VAL A 179 -19.12 -1.79 2.89
C VAL A 179 -20.12 -2.88 2.50
N PRO A 180 -21.29 -3.06 3.18
CA PRO A 180 -22.29 -4.02 2.77
C PRO A 180 -22.74 -3.91 1.30
N ALA A 181 -22.86 -2.70 0.77
CA ALA A 181 -23.24 -2.47 -0.63
C ALA A 181 -22.12 -2.84 -1.63
N MET A 182 -20.89 -3.02 -1.15
CA MET A 182 -19.71 -3.35 -1.96
C MET A 182 -19.39 -4.86 -1.96
N LEU A 183 -20.10 -5.67 -1.17
CA LEU A 183 -19.87 -7.10 -1.09
C LEU A 183 -20.12 -7.78 -2.44
N GLY A 184 -19.23 -8.71 -2.82
CA GLY A 184 -19.34 -9.43 -4.10
C GLY A 184 -19.09 -8.60 -5.37
N THR A 185 -18.72 -7.32 -5.25
CA THR A 185 -18.47 -6.44 -6.41
C THR A 185 -17.01 -6.37 -6.86
N ASP A 186 -16.15 -7.26 -6.36
CA ASP A 186 -14.68 -7.19 -6.52
C ASP A 186 -14.08 -5.82 -6.09
N LYS A 187 -14.76 -5.08 -5.21
CA LYS A 187 -14.33 -3.75 -4.74
C LYS A 187 -12.89 -3.76 -4.23
N GLY A 188 -12.47 -4.81 -3.53
CA GLY A 188 -11.07 -4.99 -3.12
C GLY A 188 -10.05 -4.89 -4.27
N LEU A 189 -10.37 -5.40 -5.45
CA LEU A 189 -9.51 -5.31 -6.64
C LEU A 189 -9.57 -3.93 -7.31
N THR A 190 -10.73 -3.29 -7.34
CA THR A 190 -10.87 -1.92 -7.86
C THR A 190 -10.17 -0.88 -6.95
N LEU A 191 -10.15 -1.10 -5.64
CA LEU A 191 -9.37 -0.29 -4.71
C LEU A 191 -7.86 -0.44 -4.95
N GLN A 192 -7.40 -1.67 -5.27
CA GLN A 192 -6.00 -1.88 -5.66
C GLN A 192 -5.64 -1.23 -7.00
N ARG A 193 -6.61 -1.11 -7.91
CA ARG A 193 -6.47 -0.36 -9.16
C ARG A 193 -6.26 1.13 -8.89
N LEU A 194 -7.12 1.72 -8.09
CA LEU A 194 -6.99 3.11 -7.65
C LEU A 194 -5.67 3.37 -6.91
N GLU A 195 -5.31 2.49 -5.96
CA GLU A 195 -4.02 2.52 -5.26
C GLU A 195 -2.85 2.52 -6.25
N SER A 196 -2.92 1.66 -7.26
CA SER A 196 -1.87 1.57 -8.26
C SER A 196 -1.78 2.79 -9.17
N ASP A 197 -2.89 3.44 -9.50
CA ASP A 197 -2.90 4.67 -10.30
C ASP A 197 -2.31 5.85 -9.52
N ILE A 198 -2.65 5.95 -8.23
CA ILE A 198 -2.06 6.94 -7.32
C ILE A 198 -0.54 6.67 -7.18
N ALA A 199 -0.15 5.42 -6.99
CA ALA A 199 1.25 5.04 -6.88
C ALA A 199 2.06 5.36 -8.15
N GLU A 200 1.50 5.09 -9.33
CA GLU A 200 2.15 5.42 -10.60
C GLU A 200 2.36 6.92 -10.77
N ALA A 201 1.36 7.74 -10.42
CA ALA A 201 1.48 9.20 -10.49
C ALA A 201 2.56 9.73 -9.53
N ILE A 202 2.60 9.23 -8.29
CA ILE A 202 3.64 9.59 -7.32
C ILE A 202 5.02 9.17 -7.84
N MET A 203 5.17 7.97 -8.38
CA MET A 203 6.47 7.51 -8.88
C MET A 203 6.97 8.33 -10.07
N LEU A 204 6.09 8.63 -11.02
CA LEU A 204 6.46 9.44 -12.19
C LEU A 204 6.86 10.86 -11.80
N HIS A 205 6.26 11.44 -10.76
CA HIS A 205 6.67 12.75 -10.23
C HIS A 205 8.15 12.79 -9.85
N PHE A 206 8.64 11.77 -9.15
CA PHE A 206 10.05 11.68 -8.74
C PHE A 206 10.98 11.26 -9.88
N VAL A 207 10.58 10.26 -10.66
CA VAL A 207 11.39 9.72 -11.76
C VAL A 207 11.69 10.79 -12.80
N ARG A 208 10.70 11.64 -13.13
CA ARG A 208 10.86 12.75 -14.09
C ARG A 208 11.78 13.87 -13.61
N GLN A 209 12.01 13.94 -12.31
CA GLN A 209 12.99 14.85 -11.70
C GLN A 209 14.36 14.18 -11.53
N GLY A 210 14.52 12.93 -11.98
CA GLY A 210 15.77 12.19 -11.87
C GLY A 210 15.97 11.47 -10.54
N HIS A 211 14.96 11.43 -9.66
CA HIS A 211 15.02 10.76 -8.37
C HIS A 211 14.47 9.33 -8.44
N ALA A 212 15.20 8.37 -7.86
CA ALA A 212 14.69 7.03 -7.69
C ALA A 212 13.72 6.95 -6.49
N ILE A 213 12.69 6.13 -6.64
CA ILE A 213 11.64 5.92 -5.64
C ILE A 213 11.25 4.43 -5.64
N LEU A 214 11.21 3.83 -4.45
CA LEU A 214 10.99 2.39 -4.32
C LEU A 214 9.57 2.13 -3.77
N PRO A 215 8.63 1.62 -4.58
CA PRO A 215 7.27 1.35 -4.15
C PRO A 215 7.14 0.04 -3.35
N ILE A 216 6.28 0.06 -2.33
CA ILE A 216 5.84 -1.09 -1.54
C ILE A 216 4.33 -0.95 -1.32
N HIS A 217 3.54 -1.39 -2.30
CA HIS A 217 2.10 -1.10 -2.34
C HIS A 217 1.83 0.42 -2.26
N ASP A 218 1.18 0.89 -1.20
CA ASP A 218 0.86 2.28 -0.90
C ASP A 218 1.97 3.04 -0.15
N ALA A 219 3.11 2.40 0.11
CA ALA A 219 4.28 3.00 0.74
C ALA A 219 5.41 3.24 -0.27
N PHE A 220 6.24 4.25 -0.01
CA PHE A 220 7.34 4.66 -0.88
C PHE A 220 8.61 4.94 -0.09
N ILE A 221 9.75 4.53 -0.65
CA ILE A 221 11.07 4.82 -0.09
C ILE A 221 11.81 5.76 -1.03
N VAL A 222 12.30 6.88 -0.49
CA VAL A 222 13.09 7.90 -1.21
C VAL A 222 14.30 8.31 -0.36
N GLN A 223 15.26 9.01 -0.97
CA GLN A 223 16.34 9.65 -0.23
C GLN A 223 15.79 10.65 0.79
N ALA A 224 16.42 10.74 1.97
CA ALA A 224 15.85 11.44 3.11
C ALA A 224 15.57 12.93 2.89
N HIS A 225 16.37 13.61 2.05
CA HIS A 225 16.15 15.02 1.75
C HIS A 225 14.84 15.29 0.98
N LEU A 226 14.27 14.25 0.35
CA LEU A 226 13.01 14.30 -0.41
C LEU A 226 11.77 14.07 0.47
N GLU A 227 11.92 13.90 1.78
CA GLU A 227 10.81 13.56 2.69
C GLU A 227 9.61 14.50 2.56
N ARG A 228 9.87 15.82 2.63
CA ARG A 228 8.81 16.83 2.58
C ARG A 228 8.05 16.78 1.26
N GLU A 229 8.78 16.63 0.15
CA GLU A 229 8.20 16.53 -1.18
C GLU A 229 7.37 15.25 -1.31
N LEU A 230 7.88 14.11 -0.84
CA LEU A 230 7.15 12.84 -0.92
C LEU A 230 5.82 12.92 -0.17
N VAL A 231 5.84 13.43 1.07
CA VAL A 231 4.62 13.60 1.87
C VAL A 231 3.62 14.52 1.16
N GLN A 232 4.08 15.61 0.58
CA GLN A 232 3.23 16.56 -0.14
C GLN A 232 2.62 15.94 -1.39
N VAL A 233 3.42 15.28 -2.23
CA VAL A 233 2.98 14.63 -3.47
C VAL A 233 2.00 13.49 -3.18
N MET A 234 2.23 12.70 -2.13
CA MET A 234 1.28 11.66 -1.69
C MET A 234 -0.08 12.26 -1.33
N LYS A 235 -0.09 13.36 -0.56
CA LYS A 235 -1.31 14.06 -0.16
C LYS A 235 -2.03 14.69 -1.35
N ASP A 236 -1.29 15.36 -2.22
CA ASP A 236 -1.85 16.06 -3.38
C ASP A 236 -2.40 15.08 -4.42
N THR A 237 -1.71 13.97 -4.65
CA THR A 237 -2.20 12.93 -5.58
C THR A 237 -3.48 12.28 -5.06
N PHE A 238 -3.56 11.99 -3.75
CA PHE A 238 -4.78 11.48 -3.15
C PHE A 238 -5.91 12.52 -3.23
N LYS A 239 -5.64 13.78 -2.86
CA LYS A 239 -6.63 14.87 -2.94
C LYS A 239 -7.14 15.11 -4.35
N ALA A 240 -6.26 15.09 -5.34
CA ALA A 240 -6.64 15.25 -6.74
C ALA A 240 -7.57 14.13 -7.24
N ARG A 241 -7.50 12.94 -6.65
CA ARG A 241 -8.35 11.79 -7.01
C ARG A 241 -9.63 11.69 -6.18
N LEU A 242 -9.58 12.07 -4.90
CA LEU A 242 -10.62 11.75 -3.91
C LEU A 242 -11.16 12.98 -3.16
N GLY A 243 -10.68 14.18 -3.48
CA GLY A 243 -11.16 15.44 -2.92
C GLY A 243 -10.75 15.74 -1.48
N GLN A 244 -10.11 14.80 -0.78
CA GLN A 244 -9.71 14.92 0.63
C GLN A 244 -8.22 14.67 0.83
N VAL A 245 -7.66 15.15 1.94
CA VAL A 245 -6.24 14.98 2.28
C VAL A 245 -6.09 13.90 3.35
N PRO A 246 -5.36 12.80 3.08
CA PRO A 246 -5.14 11.76 4.07
C PRO A 246 -3.94 12.08 4.97
N THR A 247 -3.84 11.36 6.08
CA THR A 247 -2.62 11.33 6.89
C THR A 247 -1.57 10.43 6.25
N VAL A 248 -0.34 10.93 6.16
CA VAL A 248 0.84 10.17 5.71
C VAL A 248 1.77 9.99 6.91
N LYS A 249 2.19 8.76 7.14
CA LYS A 249 3.15 8.39 8.18
C LYS A 249 4.53 8.28 7.57
N VAL A 250 5.55 8.78 8.28
CA VAL A 250 6.95 8.65 7.88
C VAL A 250 7.71 7.78 8.90
N THR A 251 8.54 6.88 8.39
CA THR A 251 9.51 6.09 9.15
C THR A 251 10.90 6.41 8.62
N ARG A 252 11.78 6.92 9.49
CA ARG A 252 13.17 7.27 9.13
C ARG A 252 14.13 6.12 9.42
N SER A 253 15.24 6.09 8.66
CA SER A 253 16.37 5.19 8.92
C SER A 253 16.91 5.35 10.34
N TYR A 254 17.57 4.34 10.89
CA TYR A 254 18.14 4.43 12.24
C TYR A 254 19.21 5.51 12.37
N ALA A 255 19.94 5.81 11.29
CA ALA A 255 20.96 6.85 11.26
C ALA A 255 20.38 8.29 11.20
N LEU A 256 19.06 8.43 11.01
CA LEU A 256 18.35 9.70 10.92
C LEU A 256 17.42 9.94 12.12
N ARG A 257 17.55 9.13 13.17
CA ARG A 257 16.78 9.26 14.42
C ARG A 257 17.59 9.96 15.49
#